data_AF-A0AA43IR43-F1
#
_entry.id   AF-A0AA43IR43-F1
#
_cell.length_a   1.000
_cell.length_b   1.000
_cell.length_c   1.000
_cell.angle_alpha   90.00
_cell.angle_beta   90.00
_cell.angle_gamma   90.00
#
_symmetry.space_group_name_H-M   'P 1'
#
loop_
_entity.id
_entity.type
_entity.pdbx_description
1 polymer ?
#
loop_
_entity_poly.entity_id
_entity_poly.type
_entity_poly.pdbx_seq_one_letter_code
_entity_poly.pdbx_strand_id
1 'polypeptide(L)'
;MRTTAELREGFLAFFEEKGHLRCPSGSLVPRADDHSTLLTTAGMQPLMPFFLGHESPPAPLTTISQKCFRTVDIDEVGLDGHHLTFFEMLGNFSFGQYFKEGAIELAREFVQDRMKLDWNRVWATVHAGDPQLRLGPDEVAIELWRRVGMPSERIVPLPTSENFWSVGGPGPCGPDSELYYDWGAEHGCGEPDCAPGCTRCERFLEFWNLVFMEYELHADGTLAPLPAENIDTGLGLERGSAILQDVMSVYDTDGYRQIMDWIAAESGVAYGDSPAATKAHRVLADHGRGMTFLVGDGVTPSNEGRGYVLRHIIRRAVQQAQRIGLQEVHRLSAVVVEQMAAAYPELPGQAEEIARVVRQEEERFGETLERGLRLFEELADNESISGEQAFALAATYGFPLELTVELASERGQLVDVDGYRTAMEQHREISRAGGSTELQRAADFARDAEFETEFVGFSKTDVLTQIGALEELDEGLFLAKLRESPFYASGGGQVTDLGWMERDDDSGMRAELVEAF
;
A
#
# COMPACT_ATOMS: atom_id res chain seq x y z
N MET A 1 -5.69 27.59 11.15
CA MET A 1 -4.94 26.32 11.15
C MET A 1 -3.58 26.62 10.56
N ARG A 2 -2.49 26.18 11.19
CA ARG A 2 -1.11 26.44 10.80
C ARG A 2 -0.23 25.19 10.77
N THR A 3 -0.65 24.12 11.44
CA THR A 3 0.07 22.85 11.54
C THR A 3 -0.75 21.73 10.94
N THR A 4 -0.10 20.63 10.54
CA THR A 4 -0.79 19.41 10.08
C THR A 4 -1.78 18.90 11.13
N ALA A 5 -1.42 18.95 12.42
CA ALA A 5 -2.31 18.57 13.51
C ALA A 5 -3.54 19.47 13.63
N GLU A 6 -3.39 20.79 13.48
CA GLU A 6 -4.50 21.73 13.50
C GLU A 6 -5.42 21.58 12.28
N LEU A 7 -4.90 21.21 11.11
CA LEU A 7 -5.72 20.91 9.94
C LEU A 7 -6.57 19.65 10.18
N ARG A 8 -5.96 18.56 10.65
CA ARG A 8 -6.68 17.31 10.97
C ARG A 8 -7.81 17.56 11.96
N GLU A 9 -7.49 18.15 13.10
CA GLU A 9 -8.49 18.42 14.14
C GLU A 9 -9.53 19.44 13.67
N GLY A 10 -9.09 20.47 12.95
CA GLY A 10 -9.97 21.49 12.40
C GLY A 10 -10.98 20.96 11.41
N PHE A 11 -10.61 20.00 10.57
CA PHE A 11 -11.50 19.30 9.66
C PHE A 11 -12.54 18.48 10.40
N LEU A 12 -12.07 17.60 11.29
CA LEU A 12 -12.96 16.69 12.02
C LEU A 12 -13.96 17.47 12.89
N ALA A 13 -13.49 18.49 13.62
CA ALA A 13 -14.35 19.34 14.44
C ALA A 13 -15.35 20.14 13.60
N PHE A 14 -14.94 20.63 12.42
CA PHE A 14 -15.85 21.33 11.51
C PHE A 14 -17.02 20.44 11.08
N PHE A 15 -16.76 19.18 10.70
CA PHE A 15 -17.84 18.29 10.31
C PHE A 15 -18.69 17.81 11.50
N GLU A 16 -18.12 17.67 12.69
CA GLU A 16 -18.91 17.46 13.92
C GLU A 16 -19.88 18.62 14.20
N GLU A 17 -19.44 19.88 14.01
CA GLU A 17 -20.33 21.05 14.10
C GLU A 17 -21.47 21.03 13.07
N LYS A 18 -21.30 20.31 11.96
CA LYS A 18 -22.31 20.11 10.91
C LYS A 18 -23.17 18.85 11.11
N GLY A 19 -22.97 18.14 12.23
CA GLY A 19 -23.76 16.99 12.62
C GLY A 19 -23.21 15.63 12.16
N HIS A 20 -21.99 15.58 11.62
CA HIS A 20 -21.31 14.33 11.32
C HIS A 20 -20.79 13.67 12.59
N LEU A 21 -20.91 12.35 12.68
CA LEU A 21 -20.26 11.57 13.73
C LEU A 21 -18.78 11.37 13.39
N ARG A 22 -17.87 11.83 14.24
CA ARG A 22 -16.45 11.50 14.14
C ARG A 22 -16.24 10.00 14.44
N CYS A 23 -15.70 9.28 13.46
CA CYS A 23 -15.36 7.87 13.59
C CYS A 23 -13.84 7.69 13.58
N PRO A 24 -13.31 6.65 14.25
CA PRO A 24 -11.88 6.30 14.15
C PRO A 24 -11.53 5.84 12.74
N SER A 25 -10.26 5.93 12.38
CA SER A 25 -9.73 5.32 11.16
C SER A 25 -9.97 3.80 11.16
N GLY A 26 -10.33 3.24 10.00
CA GLY A 26 -10.22 1.82 9.74
C GLY A 26 -8.76 1.35 9.63
N SER A 27 -8.57 0.03 9.61
CA SER A 27 -7.27 -0.62 9.37
C SER A 27 -6.82 -0.41 7.92
N LEU A 28 -5.50 -0.39 7.69
CA LEU A 28 -4.91 -0.50 6.35
C LEU A 28 -5.15 -1.87 5.70
N VAL A 29 -5.50 -2.88 6.50
CA VAL A 29 -5.93 -4.19 6.03
C VAL A 29 -7.45 -4.16 5.84
N PRO A 30 -7.93 -4.22 4.57
CA PRO A 30 -9.36 -4.29 4.29
C PRO A 30 -10.01 -5.47 5.02
N ARG A 31 -11.31 -5.33 5.25
CA ARG A 31 -12.13 -6.38 5.85
C ARG A 31 -12.04 -7.66 5.01
N ALA A 32 -12.27 -8.82 5.62
CA ALA A 32 -12.15 -10.11 4.94
C ALA A 32 -13.11 -10.27 3.75
N ASP A 33 -14.24 -9.57 3.77
CA ASP A 33 -15.25 -9.52 2.71
C ASP A 33 -14.97 -8.47 1.63
N ASP A 34 -13.97 -7.61 1.82
CA ASP A 34 -13.53 -6.64 0.82
C ASP A 34 -12.42 -7.24 -0.05
N HIS A 35 -12.77 -7.50 -1.31
CA HIS A 35 -11.86 -8.00 -2.34
C HIS A 35 -11.51 -6.93 -3.39
N SER A 36 -11.93 -5.68 -3.19
CA SER A 36 -11.71 -4.59 -4.14
C SER A 36 -10.24 -4.17 -4.20
N THR A 37 -9.55 -4.19 -3.05
CA THR A 37 -8.19 -3.68 -2.92
C THR A 37 -7.32 -4.53 -2.00
N LEU A 38 -6.01 -4.47 -2.23
CA LEU A 38 -5.03 -5.16 -1.39
C LEU A 38 -4.88 -4.47 -0.03
N LEU A 39 -4.84 -3.15 -0.01
CA LEU A 39 -4.70 -2.29 1.17
C LEU A 39 -5.73 -1.17 1.06
N THR A 40 -6.14 -0.61 2.20
CA THR A 40 -7.08 0.51 2.20
C THR A 40 -6.44 1.75 1.58
N THR A 41 -6.92 2.17 0.41
CA THR A 41 -6.42 3.30 -0.39
C THR A 41 -7.26 4.58 -0.21
N ALA A 42 -8.45 4.49 0.38
CA ALA A 42 -9.39 5.61 0.52
C ALA A 42 -10.27 5.53 1.78
N GLY A 43 -10.77 6.69 2.23
CA GLY A 43 -11.68 6.86 3.37
C GLY A 43 -12.97 6.04 3.28
N MET A 44 -13.48 5.86 2.07
CA MET A 44 -14.77 5.22 1.82
C MET A 44 -14.76 3.69 1.95
N GLN A 45 -13.60 3.03 1.81
CA GLN A 45 -13.56 1.58 1.67
C GLN A 45 -14.09 0.83 2.90
N PRO A 46 -13.72 1.21 4.14
CA PRO A 46 -14.35 0.62 5.33
C PRO A 46 -15.86 0.88 5.43
N LEU A 47 -16.39 1.84 4.66
CA LEU A 47 -17.78 2.30 4.65
C LEU A 47 -18.59 1.73 3.48
N MET A 48 -17.95 1.00 2.56
CA MET A 48 -18.57 0.46 1.34
C MET A 48 -19.88 -0.33 1.59
N PRO A 49 -20.00 -1.17 2.64
CA PRO A 49 -21.26 -1.86 2.94
C PRO A 49 -22.43 -0.92 3.21
N PHE A 50 -22.18 0.29 3.70
CA PHE A 50 -23.23 1.28 3.98
C PHE A 50 -23.71 1.97 2.71
N PHE A 51 -22.80 2.31 1.78
CA PHE A 51 -23.16 2.89 0.49
C PHE A 51 -23.99 1.93 -0.37
N LEU A 52 -23.68 0.63 -0.32
CA LEU A 52 -24.42 -0.42 -1.01
C LEU A 52 -25.75 -0.77 -0.32
N GLY A 53 -26.00 -0.26 0.89
CA GLY A 53 -27.20 -0.59 1.68
C GLY A 53 -27.21 -2.00 2.25
N HIS A 54 -26.06 -2.70 2.26
CA HIS A 54 -25.91 -4.02 2.86
C HIS A 54 -25.96 -3.96 4.40
N GLU A 55 -25.42 -2.89 4.98
CA GLU A 55 -25.41 -2.62 6.41
C GLU A 55 -25.92 -1.20 6.71
N SER A 56 -26.39 -0.97 7.94
CA SER A 56 -26.75 0.39 8.38
C SER A 56 -25.51 1.14 8.87
N PRO A 57 -25.30 2.40 8.44
CA PRO A 57 -24.17 3.19 8.91
C PRO A 57 -24.31 3.52 10.41
N PRO A 58 -23.19 3.76 11.13
CA PRO A 58 -23.20 4.11 12.55
C PRO A 58 -23.92 5.44 12.83
N ALA A 59 -23.95 6.34 11.85
CA ALA A 59 -24.75 7.55 11.82
C ALA A 59 -25.07 7.94 10.37
N PRO A 60 -26.12 8.73 10.10
CA PRO A 60 -26.45 9.19 8.75
C PRO A 60 -25.36 10.03 8.09
N LEU A 61 -24.51 10.67 8.90
CA LEU A 61 -23.38 11.51 8.50
C LEU A 61 -22.15 11.11 9.32
N THR A 62 -20.99 10.92 8.70
CA THR A 62 -19.75 10.56 9.41
C THR A 62 -18.54 11.34 8.89
N THR A 63 -17.51 11.49 9.72
CA THR A 63 -16.22 12.08 9.32
C THR A 63 -15.05 11.29 9.91
N ILE A 64 -13.99 11.12 9.12
CA ILE A 64 -12.85 10.23 9.43
C ILE A 64 -11.55 10.86 8.94
N SER A 65 -10.45 10.68 9.69
CA SER A 65 -9.07 10.82 9.20
C SER A 65 -8.54 9.42 8.94
N GLN A 66 -8.71 8.93 7.71
CA GLN A 66 -8.42 7.54 7.36
C GLN A 66 -6.93 7.37 7.02
N LYS A 67 -6.30 6.36 7.61
CA LYS A 67 -5.00 5.83 7.16
C LYS A 67 -5.17 5.23 5.76
N CYS A 68 -4.41 5.73 4.80
CA CYS A 68 -4.44 5.23 3.42
C CYS A 68 -3.06 4.73 3.01
N PHE A 69 -3.03 3.67 2.20
CA PHE A 69 -1.81 3.15 1.59
C PHE A 69 -2.01 2.91 0.09
N ARG A 70 -1.25 3.58 -0.78
CA ARG A 70 -1.29 3.40 -2.24
C ARG A 70 -0.03 2.72 -2.75
N THR A 71 -0.19 1.51 -3.28
CA THR A 71 0.92 0.74 -3.85
C THR A 71 1.37 1.26 -5.21
N VAL A 72 0.47 1.90 -5.95
CA VAL A 72 0.75 2.45 -7.29
C VAL A 72 1.70 3.65 -7.25
N ASP A 73 1.77 4.34 -6.10
CA ASP A 73 2.59 5.54 -5.92
C ASP A 73 4.02 5.20 -5.43
N ILE A 74 4.32 3.93 -5.14
CA ILE A 74 5.62 3.50 -4.59
C ILE A 74 6.78 4.01 -5.44
N ASP A 75 6.68 3.85 -6.76
CA ASP A 75 7.75 4.21 -7.69
C ASP A 75 7.95 5.74 -7.81
N GLU A 76 6.88 6.53 -7.62
CA GLU A 76 6.90 7.99 -7.65
C GLU A 76 7.44 8.60 -6.35
N VAL A 77 7.27 7.91 -5.21
CA VAL A 77 7.77 8.37 -3.91
C VAL A 77 9.28 8.65 -3.99
N GLY A 78 9.62 9.89 -3.63
CA GLY A 78 10.98 10.41 -3.65
C GLY A 78 11.40 11.11 -4.94
N LEU A 79 10.62 11.01 -6.02
CA LEU A 79 10.88 11.69 -7.29
C LEU A 79 10.28 13.10 -7.31
N ASP A 80 9.07 13.26 -6.77
CA ASP A 80 8.40 14.55 -6.64
C ASP A 80 8.16 14.95 -5.17
N GLY A 81 7.42 16.04 -5.00
CA GLY A 81 7.11 16.61 -3.70
C GLY A 81 5.73 16.25 -3.12
N HIS A 82 4.92 15.40 -3.76
CA HIS A 82 3.50 15.25 -3.42
C HIS A 82 2.92 13.82 -3.46
N HIS A 83 3.62 12.84 -4.04
CA HIS A 83 3.24 11.43 -3.95
C HIS A 83 3.74 10.79 -2.65
N LEU A 84 2.90 9.95 -2.07
CA LEU A 84 3.13 9.25 -0.81
C LEU A 84 2.60 7.82 -0.92
N THR A 85 3.29 6.86 -0.31
CA THR A 85 2.70 5.52 -0.14
C THR A 85 1.68 5.55 0.97
N PHE A 86 2.05 6.08 2.13
CA PHE A 86 1.17 6.23 3.29
C PHE A 86 0.81 7.70 3.51
N PHE A 87 -0.48 7.97 3.65
CA PHE A 87 -0.99 9.32 3.89
C PHE A 87 -2.31 9.26 4.65
N GLU A 88 -2.78 10.42 5.10
CA GLU A 88 -4.07 10.53 5.77
C GLU A 88 -5.09 11.22 4.88
N MET A 89 -6.26 10.58 4.74
CA MET A 89 -7.38 11.12 3.99
C MET A 89 -8.46 11.61 4.96
N LEU A 90 -8.69 12.92 4.97
CA LEU A 90 -9.78 13.54 5.72
C LEU A 90 -11.05 13.46 4.89
N GLY A 91 -12.04 12.70 5.37
CA GLY A 91 -13.28 12.47 4.65
C GLY A 91 -14.53 12.87 5.43
N ASN A 92 -15.53 13.34 4.69
CA ASN A 92 -16.89 13.53 5.17
C ASN A 92 -17.84 12.70 4.32
N PHE A 93 -18.71 11.93 4.96
CA PHE A 93 -19.57 10.97 4.28
C PHE A 93 -21.03 11.27 4.58
N SER A 94 -21.86 11.21 3.54
CA SER A 94 -23.33 11.35 3.62
C SER A 94 -23.96 10.08 3.12
N PHE A 95 -24.78 9.43 3.96
CA PHE A 95 -25.54 8.25 3.58
C PHE A 95 -27.00 8.65 3.31
N GLY A 96 -27.29 9.07 2.08
CA GLY A 96 -28.62 9.48 1.66
C GLY A 96 -29.18 10.74 2.33
N GLN A 97 -28.34 11.66 2.84
CA GLN A 97 -28.79 12.85 3.56
C GLN A 97 -28.69 14.13 2.72
N TYR A 98 -27.47 14.58 2.42
CA TYR A 98 -27.19 15.63 1.44
C TYR A 98 -26.39 15.06 0.27
N PHE A 99 -26.43 15.77 -0.86
CA PHE A 99 -25.72 15.41 -2.09
C PHE A 99 -24.87 16.59 -2.61
N LYS A 100 -24.79 16.80 -3.93
CA LYS A 100 -23.86 17.78 -4.56
C LYS A 100 -23.92 19.18 -3.94
N GLU A 101 -25.11 19.73 -3.72
CA GLU A 101 -25.28 21.08 -3.16
C GLU A 101 -24.65 21.20 -1.76
N GLY A 102 -25.01 20.30 -0.85
CA GLY A 102 -24.46 20.30 0.51
C GLY A 102 -22.95 20.02 0.53
N ALA A 103 -22.47 19.11 -0.31
CA ALA A 103 -21.04 18.80 -0.40
C ALA A 103 -20.22 20.01 -0.85
N ILE A 104 -20.65 20.68 -1.91
CA ILE A 104 -19.98 21.87 -2.47
C ILE A 104 -20.04 23.06 -1.49
N GLU A 105 -21.17 23.30 -0.83
CA GLU A 105 -21.31 24.36 0.17
C GLU A 105 -20.38 24.13 1.38
N LEU A 106 -20.33 22.90 1.90
CA LEU A 106 -19.46 22.53 3.02
C LEU A 106 -17.97 22.61 2.65
N ALA A 107 -17.60 22.15 1.45
CA ALA A 107 -16.22 22.23 0.97
C ALA A 107 -15.77 23.70 0.84
N ARG A 108 -16.62 24.56 0.25
CA ARG A 108 -16.37 25.99 0.13
C ARG A 108 -16.27 26.68 1.49
N GLU A 109 -17.18 26.39 2.44
CA GLU A 109 -17.12 26.92 3.80
C GLU A 109 -15.83 26.48 4.50
N PHE A 110 -15.44 25.22 4.40
CA PHE A 110 -14.20 24.76 5.02
C PHE A 110 -12.96 25.44 4.43
N VAL A 111 -12.82 25.45 3.10
CA VAL A 111 -11.66 26.06 2.41
C VAL A 111 -11.58 27.57 2.67
N GLN A 112 -12.67 28.29 2.47
CA GLN A 112 -12.68 29.75 2.57
C GLN A 112 -12.72 30.24 4.02
N ASP A 113 -13.55 29.62 4.88
CA ASP A 113 -13.82 30.15 6.21
C ASP A 113 -13.03 29.46 7.32
N ARG A 114 -12.68 28.18 7.19
CA ARG A 114 -11.90 27.45 8.21
C ARG A 114 -10.40 27.45 7.89
N MET A 115 -10.01 27.03 6.69
CA MET A 115 -8.62 27.07 6.24
C MET A 115 -8.14 28.49 5.93
N LYS A 116 -9.07 29.42 5.63
CA LYS A 116 -8.76 30.81 5.25
C LYS A 116 -7.91 30.92 3.99
N LEU A 117 -8.07 29.98 3.06
CA LEU A 117 -7.40 30.05 1.76
C LEU A 117 -7.99 31.16 0.90
N ASP A 118 -7.15 31.77 0.07
CA ASP A 118 -7.64 32.71 -0.95
C ASP A 118 -8.46 31.94 -1.98
N TRP A 119 -9.77 32.18 -1.97
CA TRP A 119 -10.71 31.57 -2.92
C TRP A 119 -10.32 31.82 -4.39
N ASN A 120 -9.52 32.85 -4.67
CA ASN A 120 -9.03 33.11 -6.02
C ASN A 120 -7.93 32.16 -6.50
N ARG A 121 -7.31 31.42 -5.59
CA ARG A 121 -6.33 30.38 -5.91
C ARG A 121 -6.96 29.00 -6.01
N VAL A 122 -8.27 28.87 -5.74
CA VAL A 122 -8.97 27.58 -5.77
C VAL A 122 -9.68 27.41 -7.09
N TRP A 123 -9.52 26.23 -7.68
CA TRP A 123 -10.15 25.78 -8.91
C TRP A 123 -10.93 24.51 -8.64
N ALA A 124 -12.00 24.27 -9.40
CA ALA A 124 -12.75 23.02 -9.34
C ALA A 124 -12.73 22.32 -10.71
N THR A 125 -12.70 20.99 -10.69
CA THR A 125 -12.93 20.15 -11.87
C THR A 125 -14.28 19.46 -11.78
N VAL A 126 -14.85 19.06 -12.92
CA VAL A 126 -16.16 18.39 -13.00
C VAL A 126 -16.16 17.37 -14.14
N HIS A 127 -17.00 16.35 -14.05
CA HIS A 127 -17.14 15.35 -15.11
C HIS A 127 -17.64 15.98 -16.43
N ALA A 128 -16.88 15.79 -17.51
CA ALA A 128 -17.22 16.26 -18.85
C ALA A 128 -18.28 15.40 -19.57
N GLY A 129 -18.74 14.32 -18.94
CA GLY A 129 -19.64 13.34 -19.55
C GLY A 129 -18.90 12.20 -20.25
N ASP A 130 -19.63 11.12 -20.48
CA ASP A 130 -19.12 9.91 -21.13
C ASP A 130 -20.21 9.23 -21.96
N PRO A 131 -20.10 9.25 -23.30
CA PRO A 131 -21.05 8.55 -24.17
C PRO A 131 -21.08 7.03 -23.96
N GLN A 132 -19.97 6.41 -23.52
CA GLN A 132 -19.90 4.96 -23.25
C GLN A 132 -20.69 4.59 -22.01
N LEU A 133 -20.56 5.38 -20.94
CA LEU A 133 -21.35 5.24 -19.71
C LEU A 133 -22.76 5.83 -19.82
N ARG A 134 -23.07 6.49 -20.94
CA ARG A 134 -24.32 7.22 -21.21
C ARG A 134 -24.58 8.35 -20.21
N LEU A 135 -23.50 9.01 -19.80
CA LEU A 135 -23.50 10.15 -18.90
C LEU A 135 -23.28 11.44 -19.70
N GLY A 136 -24.05 12.48 -19.38
CA GLY A 136 -23.77 13.84 -19.86
C GLY A 136 -22.76 14.55 -18.94
N PRO A 137 -22.30 15.75 -19.32
CA PRO A 137 -21.54 16.61 -18.42
C PRO A 137 -22.30 16.87 -17.11
N ASP A 138 -21.59 17.02 -16.00
CA ASP A 138 -22.19 17.32 -14.70
C ASP A 138 -22.57 18.81 -14.56
N GLU A 139 -23.58 19.23 -15.34
CA GLU A 139 -24.12 20.60 -15.35
C GLU A 139 -24.62 21.05 -13.96
N VAL A 140 -25.04 20.08 -13.12
CA VAL A 140 -25.49 20.37 -11.76
C VAL A 140 -24.32 20.85 -10.91
N ALA A 141 -23.18 20.16 -10.94
CA ALA A 141 -21.98 20.59 -10.22
C ALA A 141 -21.47 21.96 -10.73
N ILE A 142 -21.49 22.19 -12.05
CA ILE A 142 -21.08 23.48 -12.65
C ILE A 142 -21.91 24.64 -12.08
N GLU A 143 -23.24 24.52 -12.07
CA GLU A 143 -24.12 25.57 -11.58
C GLU A 143 -23.99 25.78 -10.06
N LEU A 144 -23.74 24.71 -9.30
CA LEU A 144 -23.51 24.81 -7.85
C LEU A 144 -22.19 25.51 -7.53
N TRP A 145 -21.11 25.21 -8.26
CA TRP A 145 -19.83 25.93 -8.11
C TRP A 145 -19.96 27.42 -8.44
N ARG A 146 -20.70 27.76 -9.51
CA ARG A 146 -21.03 29.17 -9.83
C ARG A 146 -21.82 29.84 -8.70
N ARG A 147 -22.79 29.13 -8.12
CA ARG A 147 -23.64 29.64 -7.02
C ARG A 147 -22.83 29.97 -5.77
N VAL A 148 -21.82 29.18 -5.44
CA VAL A 148 -20.91 29.46 -4.31
C VAL A 148 -19.82 30.49 -4.63
N GLY A 149 -19.88 31.09 -5.83
CA GLY A 149 -19.04 32.23 -6.22
C GLY A 149 -17.75 31.84 -6.96
N MET A 150 -17.64 30.62 -7.48
CA MET A 150 -16.51 30.25 -8.34
C MET A 150 -16.72 30.80 -9.77
N PRO A 151 -15.75 31.55 -10.33
CA PRO A 151 -15.82 32.00 -11.72
C PRO A 151 -15.82 30.83 -12.72
N SER A 152 -16.54 30.96 -13.82
CA SER A 152 -16.68 29.90 -14.83
C SER A 152 -15.34 29.43 -15.40
N GLU A 153 -14.36 30.31 -15.55
CA GLU A 153 -13.03 29.98 -16.02
C GLU A 153 -12.24 29.09 -15.07
N ARG A 154 -12.65 28.98 -13.79
CA ARG A 154 -12.04 28.10 -12.78
C ARG A 154 -12.78 26.79 -12.56
N ILE A 155 -13.81 26.52 -13.37
CA ILE A 155 -14.59 25.28 -13.35
C ILE A 155 -14.20 24.51 -14.61
N VAL A 156 -13.34 23.51 -14.47
CA VAL A 156 -12.70 22.83 -15.60
C VAL A 156 -13.34 21.47 -15.84
N PRO A 157 -14.01 21.25 -16.99
CA PRO A 157 -14.54 19.93 -17.31
C PRO A 157 -13.40 18.98 -17.71
N LEU A 158 -13.31 17.82 -17.05
CA LEU A 158 -12.31 16.77 -17.36
C LEU A 158 -12.99 15.44 -17.74
N PRO A 159 -12.31 14.58 -18.53
CA PRO A 159 -12.87 13.30 -18.95
C PRO A 159 -13.07 12.31 -17.79
N THR A 160 -13.78 11.21 -18.04
CA THR A 160 -14.02 10.09 -17.10
C THR A 160 -12.75 9.55 -16.45
N SER A 161 -11.59 9.57 -17.13
CA SER A 161 -10.34 9.11 -16.54
C SER A 161 -9.86 9.95 -15.36
N GLU A 162 -10.34 11.19 -15.26
CA GLU A 162 -9.98 12.15 -14.21
C GLU A 162 -11.17 12.41 -13.28
N ASN A 163 -12.38 12.65 -13.85
CA ASN A 163 -13.55 13.04 -13.07
C ASN A 163 -14.68 11.99 -13.03
N PHE A 164 -14.33 10.72 -12.87
CA PHE A 164 -15.30 9.67 -12.55
C PHE A 164 -14.64 8.65 -11.63
N TRP A 165 -15.10 8.62 -10.38
CA TRP A 165 -14.48 7.82 -9.35
C TRP A 165 -15.11 6.42 -9.25
N SER A 166 -14.28 5.40 -9.06
CA SER A 166 -14.71 4.03 -8.75
C SER A 166 -13.72 3.34 -7.82
N VAL A 167 -14.14 2.24 -7.18
CA VAL A 167 -13.29 1.40 -6.31
C VAL A 167 -12.19 0.62 -7.07
N GLY A 168 -12.03 0.82 -8.39
CA GLY A 168 -11.11 0.04 -9.23
C GLY A 168 -11.66 -1.32 -9.68
N GLY A 169 -12.97 -1.52 -9.54
CA GLY A 169 -13.70 -2.74 -9.86
C GLY A 169 -15.20 -2.57 -9.62
N PRO A 170 -15.98 -3.67 -9.54
CA PRO A 170 -17.39 -3.58 -9.21
C PRO A 170 -17.62 -2.97 -7.82
N GLY A 171 -18.59 -2.06 -7.71
CA GLY A 171 -18.88 -1.35 -6.46
C GLY A 171 -19.46 0.05 -6.66
N PRO A 172 -19.66 0.82 -5.58
CA PRO A 172 -20.19 2.18 -5.67
C PRO A 172 -19.23 3.09 -6.43
N CYS A 173 -19.79 3.99 -7.24
CA CYS A 173 -19.07 4.90 -8.13
C CYS A 173 -19.93 6.13 -8.47
N GLY A 174 -19.33 7.10 -9.15
CA GLY A 174 -20.05 8.26 -9.64
C GLY A 174 -19.15 9.35 -10.22
N PRO A 175 -19.73 10.38 -10.83
CA PRO A 175 -18.99 11.59 -11.16
C PRO A 175 -18.46 12.22 -9.87
N ASP A 176 -17.35 12.91 -9.97
CA ASP A 176 -16.76 13.63 -8.86
C ASP A 176 -16.37 15.05 -9.27
N SER A 177 -15.92 15.82 -8.28
CA SER A 177 -15.44 17.18 -8.46
C SER A 177 -14.26 17.42 -7.53
N GLU A 178 -13.11 17.73 -8.10
CA GLU A 178 -11.88 17.91 -7.33
C GLU A 178 -11.55 19.39 -7.18
N LEU A 179 -10.98 19.75 -6.04
CA LEU A 179 -10.44 21.06 -5.75
C LEU A 179 -8.93 21.07 -5.94
N TYR A 180 -8.48 22.05 -6.73
CA TYR A 180 -7.07 22.31 -7.00
C TYR A 180 -6.64 23.65 -6.40
N TYR A 181 -5.43 23.69 -5.87
CA TYR A 181 -4.77 24.91 -5.47
C TYR A 181 -3.78 25.38 -6.55
N ASP A 182 -3.90 26.64 -6.96
CA ASP A 182 -3.02 27.30 -7.93
C ASP A 182 -1.84 27.97 -7.21
N TRP A 183 -0.66 27.34 -7.32
CA TRP A 183 0.59 27.88 -6.80
C TRP A 183 0.98 29.20 -7.47
N GLY A 184 0.51 29.45 -8.69
CA GLY A 184 0.78 30.66 -9.47
C GLY A 184 1.32 30.33 -10.86
N ALA A 185 1.17 31.28 -11.79
CA ALA A 185 1.62 31.11 -13.17
C ALA A 185 3.13 30.88 -13.30
N GLU A 186 3.93 31.34 -12.33
CA GLU A 186 5.36 31.11 -12.20
C GLU A 186 5.73 29.62 -12.05
N HIS A 187 4.79 28.78 -11.59
CA HIS A 187 4.96 27.32 -11.49
C HIS A 187 4.33 26.58 -12.69
N GLY A 188 3.74 27.31 -13.64
CA GLY A 188 3.10 26.75 -14.83
C GLY A 188 4.09 26.42 -15.94
N CYS A 189 3.68 25.55 -16.87
CA CYS A 189 4.46 25.21 -18.05
C CYS A 189 4.52 26.32 -19.13
N GLY A 190 3.82 27.46 -18.91
CA GLY A 190 3.75 28.57 -19.86
C GLY A 190 2.80 28.35 -21.04
N GLU A 191 2.22 27.16 -21.18
CA GLU A 191 1.25 26.86 -22.23
C GLU A 191 -0.13 27.49 -21.95
N PRO A 192 -0.87 27.94 -22.98
CA PRO A 192 -2.17 28.60 -22.81
C PRO A 192 -3.25 27.75 -22.16
N ASP A 193 -3.12 26.42 -22.24
CA ASP A 193 -4.03 25.41 -21.69
C ASP A 193 -3.59 24.90 -20.30
N CYS A 194 -2.61 25.55 -19.65
CA CYS A 194 -2.17 25.20 -18.30
C CYS A 194 -3.31 25.47 -17.28
N ALA A 195 -4.00 24.40 -16.91
CA ALA A 195 -5.15 24.34 -16.01
C ALA A 195 -5.07 23.06 -15.13
N PRO A 196 -5.98 22.84 -14.16
CA PRO A 196 -6.15 21.53 -13.51
C PRO A 196 -6.14 20.36 -14.50
N GLY A 197 -5.48 19.25 -14.13
CA GLY A 197 -5.22 18.11 -15.03
C GLY A 197 -3.96 18.26 -15.91
N CYS A 198 -3.19 19.35 -15.79
CA CYS A 198 -1.95 19.51 -16.55
C CYS A 198 -0.83 18.62 -16.00
N THR A 199 -0.41 17.63 -16.79
CA THR A 199 0.68 16.69 -16.45
C THR A 199 2.09 17.22 -16.74
N ARG A 200 2.23 18.47 -17.20
CA ARG A 200 3.51 19.07 -17.64
C ARG A 200 4.20 19.91 -16.56
N CYS A 201 3.51 20.24 -15.47
CA CYS A 201 4.00 21.13 -14.43
C CYS A 201 3.25 20.91 -13.12
N GLU A 202 3.79 21.45 -12.03
CA GLU A 202 3.25 21.29 -10.66
C GLU A 202 2.40 22.47 -10.18
N ARG A 203 1.95 23.35 -11.10
CA ARG A 203 1.19 24.56 -10.75
C ARG A 203 -0.09 24.28 -9.98
N PHE A 204 -0.83 23.25 -10.40
CA PHE A 204 -2.14 22.91 -9.84
C PHE A 204 -2.02 21.66 -8.99
N LEU A 205 -2.24 21.79 -7.68
CA LEU A 205 -2.21 20.67 -6.74
C LEU A 205 -3.63 20.27 -6.36
N GLU A 206 -4.04 19.06 -6.73
CA GLU A 206 -5.27 18.42 -6.24
C GLU A 206 -5.14 18.15 -4.74
N PHE A 207 -6.07 18.67 -3.94
CA PHE A 207 -6.02 18.51 -2.48
C PHE A 207 -7.32 18.00 -1.86
N TRP A 208 -8.44 18.04 -2.58
CA TRP A 208 -9.73 17.55 -2.07
C TRP A 208 -10.63 17.06 -3.19
N ASN A 209 -11.00 15.78 -3.18
CA ASN A 209 -11.98 15.20 -4.10
C ASN A 209 -13.36 15.07 -3.43
N LEU A 210 -14.43 15.48 -4.13
CA LEU A 210 -15.84 15.33 -3.76
C LEU A 210 -16.52 14.34 -4.72
N VAL A 211 -16.70 13.09 -4.29
CA VAL A 211 -17.35 12.03 -5.09
C VAL A 211 -18.85 12.02 -4.86
N PHE A 212 -19.60 12.10 -5.96
CA PHE A 212 -21.06 12.06 -5.96
C PHE A 212 -21.52 10.63 -6.26
N MET A 213 -21.53 9.79 -5.22
CA MET A 213 -21.87 8.38 -5.35
C MET A 213 -23.37 8.18 -5.62
N GLU A 214 -23.71 7.95 -6.89
CA GLU A 214 -25.08 7.74 -7.36
C GLU A 214 -25.25 6.42 -8.16
N TYR A 215 -24.15 5.72 -8.49
CA TYR A 215 -24.16 4.48 -9.27
C TYR A 215 -23.41 3.33 -8.59
N GLU A 216 -23.78 2.10 -8.92
CA GLU A 216 -22.98 0.89 -8.73
C GLU A 216 -22.47 0.42 -10.09
N LEU A 217 -21.16 0.23 -10.20
CA LEU A 217 -20.52 -0.39 -11.35
C LEU A 217 -20.58 -1.90 -11.19
N HIS A 218 -21.14 -2.59 -12.18
CA HIS A 218 -21.16 -4.05 -12.23
C HIS A 218 -19.95 -4.61 -12.99
N ALA A 219 -19.68 -5.91 -12.81
CA ALA A 219 -18.55 -6.60 -13.45
C ALA A 219 -18.61 -6.63 -14.99
N ASP A 220 -19.79 -6.43 -15.59
CA ASP A 220 -19.98 -6.31 -17.03
C ASP A 220 -19.79 -4.87 -17.55
N GLY A 221 -19.41 -3.94 -16.68
CA GLY A 221 -19.20 -2.52 -16.98
C GLY A 221 -20.48 -1.68 -17.02
N THR A 222 -21.63 -2.25 -16.66
CA THR A 222 -22.90 -1.50 -16.61
C THR A 222 -23.04 -0.73 -15.29
N LEU A 223 -23.74 0.40 -15.36
CA LEU A 223 -24.09 1.22 -14.20
C LEU A 223 -25.54 1.00 -13.80
N ALA A 224 -25.78 0.74 -12.52
CA ALA A 224 -27.11 0.74 -11.91
C ALA A 224 -27.20 1.86 -10.86
N PRO A 225 -28.36 2.51 -10.67
CA PRO A 225 -28.52 3.52 -9.63
C PRO A 225 -28.41 2.89 -8.24
N LEU A 226 -27.71 3.58 -7.32
CA LEU A 226 -27.68 3.18 -5.91
C LEU A 226 -29.05 3.41 -5.22
N PRO A 227 -29.31 2.75 -4.08
CA PRO A 227 -30.56 2.94 -3.33
C PRO A 227 -30.79 4.38 -2.85
N ALA A 228 -29.70 5.13 -2.66
CA ALA A 228 -29.69 6.54 -2.30
C ALA A 228 -28.47 7.24 -2.91
N GLU A 229 -28.59 8.55 -3.12
CA GLU A 229 -27.47 9.41 -3.48
C GLU A 229 -26.60 9.66 -2.24
N ASN A 230 -25.30 9.37 -2.34
CA ASN A 230 -24.37 9.46 -1.23
C ASN A 230 -23.23 10.44 -1.54
N ILE A 231 -22.55 10.90 -0.50
CA ILE A 231 -21.32 11.70 -0.64
C ILE A 231 -20.17 10.95 0.01
N ASP A 232 -19.07 10.90 -0.72
CA ASP A 232 -17.75 10.54 -0.25
C ASP A 232 -16.81 11.70 -0.58
N THR A 233 -15.92 12.05 0.35
CA THR A 233 -14.89 13.06 0.08
C THR A 233 -13.55 12.60 0.63
N GLY A 234 -12.48 13.07 0.01
CA GLY A 234 -11.12 12.81 0.45
C GLY A 234 -10.24 14.03 0.27
N LEU A 235 -9.89 14.70 1.37
CA LEU A 235 -8.87 15.74 1.43
C LEU A 235 -7.56 15.11 1.90
N GLY A 236 -6.51 15.17 1.08
CA GLY A 236 -5.19 14.67 1.47
C GLY A 236 -4.56 15.58 2.53
N LEU A 237 -4.46 15.12 3.78
CA LEU A 237 -4.02 15.92 4.91
C LEU A 237 -2.65 16.57 4.65
N GLU A 238 -1.71 15.80 4.12
CA GLU A 238 -0.35 16.24 3.81
C GLU A 238 -0.34 17.34 2.74
N ARG A 239 -1.14 17.20 1.68
CA ARG A 239 -1.26 18.20 0.62
C ARG A 239 -1.96 19.47 1.11
N GLY A 240 -3.04 19.33 1.88
CA GLY A 240 -3.70 20.46 2.53
C GLY A 240 -2.79 21.21 3.50
N SER A 241 -1.90 20.48 4.18
CA SER A 241 -0.90 21.05 5.08
C SER A 241 0.18 21.81 4.32
N ALA A 242 0.63 21.29 3.17
CA ALA A 242 1.57 21.97 2.28
C ALA A 242 1.02 23.34 1.81
N ILE A 243 -0.26 23.39 1.42
CA ILE A 243 -0.95 24.63 1.06
C ILE A 243 -1.01 25.61 2.24
N LEU A 244 -1.43 25.15 3.43
CA LEU A 244 -1.53 26.02 4.62
C LEU A 244 -0.19 26.58 5.10
N GLN A 245 0.89 25.84 4.84
CA GLN A 245 2.25 26.20 5.25
C GLN A 245 3.04 26.90 4.14
N ASP A 246 2.41 27.13 2.98
CA ASP A 246 3.01 27.80 1.82
C ASP A 246 4.31 27.12 1.34
N VAL A 247 4.28 25.79 1.26
CA VAL A 247 5.38 24.95 0.76
C VAL A 247 4.87 24.02 -0.34
N MET A 248 5.66 23.87 -1.42
CA MET A 248 5.24 23.04 -2.57
C MET A 248 5.42 21.54 -2.35
N SER A 249 6.23 21.14 -1.38
CA SER A 249 6.42 19.72 -1.06
C SER A 249 5.78 19.37 0.28
N VAL A 250 5.06 18.25 0.31
CA VAL A 250 4.51 17.67 1.54
C VAL A 250 5.62 17.34 2.54
N TYR A 251 6.81 17.02 2.05
CA TYR A 251 7.99 16.71 2.86
C TYR A 251 8.57 17.93 3.60
N ASP A 252 8.21 19.14 3.19
CA ASP A 252 8.65 20.40 3.82
C ASP A 252 7.69 20.84 4.95
N THR A 253 6.57 20.13 5.13
CA THR A 253 5.59 20.41 6.18
C THR A 253 6.09 20.02 7.56
N ASP A 254 5.49 20.60 8.60
CA ASP A 254 5.73 20.19 9.99
C ASP A 254 5.42 18.70 10.24
N GLY A 255 4.51 18.11 9.44
CA GLY A 255 4.16 16.69 9.48
C GLY A 255 5.31 15.73 9.15
N TYR A 256 6.37 16.17 8.48
CA TYR A 256 7.55 15.35 8.17
C TYR A 256 8.82 15.77 8.92
N ARG A 257 8.82 16.97 9.52
CA ARG A 257 10.03 17.59 10.07
C ARG A 257 10.77 16.72 11.08
N GLN A 258 10.05 16.11 12.03
CA GLN A 258 10.68 15.25 13.05
C GLN A 258 11.43 14.06 12.43
N ILE A 259 10.84 13.42 11.41
CA ILE A 259 11.47 12.29 10.73
C ILE A 259 12.66 12.77 9.89
N MET A 260 12.50 13.87 9.14
CA MET A 260 13.57 14.44 8.33
C MET A 260 14.79 14.87 9.16
N ASP A 261 14.56 15.56 10.29
CA ASP A 261 15.61 15.99 11.20
C ASP A 261 16.36 14.80 11.80
N TRP A 262 15.63 13.73 12.13
CA TRP A 262 16.23 12.49 12.63
C TRP A 262 17.10 11.81 11.56
N ILE A 263 16.61 11.69 10.32
CA ILE A 263 17.38 11.12 9.21
C ILE A 263 18.66 11.92 9.00
N ALA A 264 18.58 13.24 8.97
CA ALA A 264 19.74 14.10 8.76
C ALA A 264 20.77 13.97 9.90
N ALA A 265 20.30 13.89 11.15
CA ALA A 265 21.16 13.75 12.32
C ALA A 265 21.90 12.39 12.37
N GLU A 266 21.21 11.29 12.07
CA GLU A 266 21.79 9.94 12.14
C GLU A 266 22.63 9.58 10.90
N SER A 267 22.28 10.11 9.72
CA SER A 267 23.06 9.92 8.50
C SER A 267 24.26 10.87 8.37
N GLY A 268 24.17 12.06 8.99
CA GLY A 268 25.14 13.13 8.79
C GLY A 268 25.04 13.84 7.44
N VAL A 269 23.97 13.60 6.67
CA VAL A 269 23.69 14.20 5.35
C VAL A 269 22.39 14.98 5.44
N ALA A 270 22.35 16.25 5.04
CA ALA A 270 21.13 17.04 5.15
C ALA A 270 20.18 16.86 3.97
N TYR A 271 18.88 17.01 4.23
CA TYR A 271 17.87 17.12 3.19
C TYR A 271 18.15 18.32 2.28
N GLY A 272 18.14 18.09 0.96
CA GLY A 272 18.46 19.12 -0.03
C GLY A 272 19.95 19.26 -0.39
N ASP A 273 20.88 18.56 0.28
CA ASP A 273 22.32 18.65 -0.01
C ASP A 273 22.66 18.17 -1.43
N SER A 274 21.88 17.23 -1.97
CA SER A 274 21.99 16.74 -3.34
C SER A 274 20.65 16.13 -3.80
N PRO A 275 20.45 15.90 -5.10
CA PRO A 275 19.28 15.16 -5.59
C PRO A 275 19.15 13.77 -4.96
N ALA A 276 20.27 13.07 -4.78
CA ALA A 276 20.30 11.75 -4.14
C ALA A 276 19.92 11.83 -2.64
N ALA A 277 20.45 12.81 -1.91
CA ALA A 277 20.09 13.04 -0.51
C ALA A 277 18.61 13.40 -0.36
N THR A 278 18.08 14.24 -1.26
CA THR A 278 16.67 14.63 -1.31
C THR A 278 15.77 13.42 -1.50
N LYS A 279 16.05 12.60 -2.54
CA LYS A 279 15.30 11.36 -2.80
C LYS A 279 15.36 10.40 -1.61
N ALA A 280 16.55 10.17 -1.04
CA ALA A 280 16.71 9.25 0.08
C ALA A 280 15.90 9.68 1.31
N HIS A 281 15.94 10.97 1.69
CA HIS A 281 15.15 11.49 2.81
C HIS A 281 13.65 11.32 2.58
N ARG A 282 13.16 11.66 1.38
CA ARG A 282 11.74 11.51 1.01
C ARG A 282 11.27 10.06 1.10
N VAL A 283 12.03 9.12 0.52
CA VAL A 283 11.72 7.69 0.57
C VAL A 283 11.75 7.17 2.01
N LEU A 284 12.79 7.50 2.78
CA LEU A 284 12.93 7.05 4.16
C LEU A 284 11.80 7.58 5.05
N ALA A 285 11.40 8.84 4.88
CA ALA A 285 10.35 9.44 5.69
C ALA A 285 8.96 8.88 5.33
N ASP A 286 8.66 8.70 4.04
CA ASP A 286 7.43 8.08 3.58
C ASP A 286 7.34 6.59 3.96
N HIS A 287 8.32 5.79 3.55
CA HIS A 287 8.33 4.35 3.83
C HIS A 287 8.47 4.06 5.32
N GLY A 288 9.11 4.95 6.07
CA GLY A 288 9.13 4.90 7.53
C GLY A 288 7.72 4.93 8.13
N ARG A 289 6.87 5.85 7.66
CA ARG A 289 5.44 5.87 8.04
C ARG A 289 4.73 4.60 7.54
N GLY A 290 4.88 4.26 6.26
CA GLY A 290 4.23 3.11 5.65
C GLY A 290 4.51 1.77 6.35
N MET A 291 5.78 1.44 6.61
CA MET A 291 6.16 0.19 7.27
C MET A 291 5.66 0.14 8.73
N THR A 292 5.69 1.28 9.43
CA THR A 292 5.23 1.38 10.82
C THR A 292 3.74 1.07 10.92
N PHE A 293 2.92 1.70 10.08
CA PHE A 293 1.47 1.49 10.11
C PHE A 293 1.05 0.13 9.56
N LEU A 294 1.71 -0.39 8.52
CA LEU A 294 1.40 -1.73 8.00
C LEU A 294 1.67 -2.82 9.05
N VAL A 295 2.80 -2.74 9.75
CA VAL A 295 3.08 -3.69 10.84
C VAL A 295 2.15 -3.46 12.03
N GLY A 296 1.82 -2.21 12.36
CA GLY A 296 0.84 -1.88 13.39
C GLY A 296 -0.56 -2.45 13.12
N ASP A 297 -0.96 -2.53 11.85
CA ASP A 297 -2.20 -3.17 11.41
C ASP A 297 -2.04 -4.70 11.16
N GLY A 298 -0.91 -5.30 11.58
CA GLY A 298 -0.71 -6.75 11.64
C GLY A 298 -0.10 -7.38 10.38
N VAL A 299 0.41 -6.59 9.43
CA VAL A 299 1.08 -7.12 8.23
C VAL A 299 2.50 -7.58 8.58
N THR A 300 2.88 -8.77 8.13
CA THR A 300 4.25 -9.30 8.27
C THR A 300 4.91 -9.48 6.89
N PRO A 301 6.24 -9.26 6.77
CA PRO A 301 6.95 -9.42 5.50
C PRO A 301 6.82 -10.84 4.92
N SER A 302 6.43 -10.96 3.65
CA SER A 302 6.27 -12.24 2.94
C SER A 302 6.63 -12.12 1.45
N ASN A 303 6.51 -13.21 0.70
CA ASN A 303 6.75 -13.22 -0.76
C ASN A 303 5.52 -12.83 -1.58
N GLU A 304 4.34 -12.64 -0.97
CA GLU A 304 3.08 -12.47 -1.69
C GLU A 304 2.15 -11.46 -1.01
N GLY A 305 1.23 -10.88 -1.79
CA GLY A 305 0.19 -9.98 -1.29
C GLY A 305 0.72 -8.81 -0.46
N ARG A 306 0.06 -8.52 0.67
CA ARG A 306 0.41 -7.40 1.56
C ARG A 306 1.80 -7.53 2.16
N GLY A 307 2.22 -8.75 2.46
CA GLY A 307 3.54 -9.01 3.03
C GLY A 307 4.66 -8.74 2.02
N TYR A 308 4.41 -8.95 0.72
CA TYR A 308 5.33 -8.52 -0.33
C TYR A 308 5.46 -7.00 -0.40
N VAL A 309 4.34 -6.27 -0.32
CA VAL A 309 4.35 -4.80 -0.32
C VAL A 309 5.16 -4.27 0.86
N LEU A 310 4.90 -4.76 2.07
CA LEU A 310 5.65 -4.37 3.27
C LEU A 310 7.15 -4.67 3.11
N ARG A 311 7.49 -5.87 2.64
CA ARG A 311 8.87 -6.26 2.36
C ARG A 311 9.52 -5.31 1.36
N HIS A 312 8.82 -4.99 0.28
CA HIS A 312 9.32 -4.14 -0.79
C HIS A 312 9.68 -2.74 -0.28
N ILE A 313 8.77 -2.07 0.47
CA ILE A 313 9.06 -0.73 1.01
C ILE A 313 10.17 -0.74 2.08
N ILE A 314 10.28 -1.80 2.91
CA ILE A 314 11.38 -1.92 3.87
C ILE A 314 12.71 -2.02 3.11
N ARG A 315 12.80 -2.88 2.09
CA ARG A 315 14.04 -3.07 1.32
C ARG A 315 14.45 -1.83 0.55
N ARG A 316 13.48 -1.12 -0.03
CA ARG A 316 13.72 0.16 -0.70
C ARG A 316 14.21 1.23 0.29
N ALA A 317 13.63 1.30 1.49
CA ALA A 317 14.12 2.17 2.56
C ALA A 317 15.57 1.83 2.98
N VAL A 318 15.89 0.54 3.18
CA VAL A 318 17.26 0.09 3.52
C VAL A 318 18.27 0.47 2.45
N GLN A 319 17.90 0.34 1.17
CA GLN A 319 18.79 0.76 0.08
C GLN A 319 19.01 2.28 0.06
N GLN A 320 17.97 3.09 0.28
CA GLN A 320 18.12 4.55 0.32
C GLN A 320 18.89 5.02 1.56
N ALA A 321 18.72 4.34 2.70
CA ALA A 321 19.53 4.56 3.90
C ALA A 321 21.03 4.37 3.63
N GLN A 322 21.39 3.29 2.94
CA GLN A 322 22.78 2.99 2.58
C GLN A 322 23.42 4.11 1.75
N ARG A 323 22.66 4.76 0.85
CA ARG A 323 23.16 5.86 -0.01
C ARG A 323 23.60 7.08 0.77
N ILE A 324 22.93 7.38 1.87
CA ILE A 324 23.26 8.53 2.73
C ILE A 324 24.04 8.10 3.99
N GLY A 325 24.40 6.82 4.10
CA GLY A 325 25.15 6.30 5.25
C GLY A 325 24.32 6.08 6.52
N LEU A 326 22.99 6.18 6.45
CA LEU A 326 22.11 5.89 7.58
C LEU A 326 22.18 4.39 7.92
N GLN A 327 22.37 4.09 9.20
CA GLN A 327 22.35 2.73 9.76
C GLN A 327 21.06 2.52 10.57
N GLU A 328 20.69 1.26 10.80
CA GLU A 328 19.58 0.89 11.69
C GLU A 328 18.22 1.53 11.30
N VAL A 329 17.77 1.28 10.07
CA VAL A 329 16.50 1.78 9.50
C VAL A 329 15.30 1.47 10.39
N HIS A 330 15.29 0.32 11.08
CA HIS A 330 14.22 -0.03 12.03
C HIS A 330 13.98 1.03 13.12
N ARG A 331 14.97 1.86 13.47
CA ARG A 331 14.82 2.95 14.45
C ARG A 331 13.88 4.06 13.97
N LEU A 332 13.67 4.20 12.65
CA LEU A 332 12.66 5.12 12.09
C LEU A 332 11.27 4.84 12.65
N SER A 333 10.93 3.57 12.89
CA SER A 333 9.61 3.21 13.41
C SER A 333 9.32 3.85 14.77
N ALA A 334 10.33 3.99 15.65
CA ALA A 334 10.16 4.65 16.93
C ALA A 334 9.89 6.15 16.79
N VAL A 335 10.56 6.82 15.83
CA VAL A 335 10.35 8.24 15.52
C VAL A 335 8.94 8.47 14.98
N VAL A 336 8.47 7.59 14.09
CA VAL A 336 7.10 7.65 13.56
C VAL A 336 6.08 7.43 14.66
N VAL A 337 6.28 6.43 15.53
CA VAL A 337 5.39 6.19 16.67
C VAL A 337 5.30 7.43 17.56
N GLU A 338 6.43 8.05 17.90
CA GLU A 338 6.45 9.28 18.71
C GLU A 338 5.67 10.42 18.03
N GLN A 339 5.93 10.65 16.74
CA GLN A 339 5.29 11.72 15.98
C GLN A 339 3.78 11.53 15.86
N MET A 340 3.34 10.28 15.67
CA MET A 340 1.95 9.95 15.32
C MET A 340 1.09 9.55 16.52
N ALA A 341 1.68 9.32 17.70
CA ALA A 341 0.98 8.82 18.91
C ALA A 341 -0.25 9.63 19.33
N ALA A 342 -0.24 10.95 19.11
CA ALA A 342 -1.37 11.80 19.45
C ALA A 342 -2.61 11.56 18.57
N ALA A 343 -2.38 11.26 17.28
CA ALA A 343 -3.45 10.95 16.33
C ALA A 343 -3.85 9.46 16.36
N TYR A 344 -2.89 8.58 16.69
CA TYR A 344 -3.04 7.12 16.70
C TYR A 344 -2.54 6.56 18.04
N PRO A 345 -3.35 6.64 19.12
CA PRO A 345 -2.95 6.24 20.47
C PRO A 345 -2.70 4.74 20.64
N GLU A 346 -3.08 3.92 19.65
CA GLU A 346 -2.79 2.49 19.60
C GLU A 346 -1.33 2.18 19.25
N LEU A 347 -0.64 3.06 18.50
CA LEU A 347 0.71 2.80 18.00
C LEU A 347 1.76 2.57 19.10
N PRO A 348 1.81 3.35 20.20
CA PRO A 348 2.79 3.11 21.26
C PRO A 348 2.69 1.71 21.87
N GLY A 349 1.49 1.12 21.93
CA GLY A 349 1.29 -0.24 22.42
C GLY A 349 1.86 -1.33 21.51
N GLN A 350 2.20 -0.99 20.26
CA GLN A 350 2.72 -1.91 19.23
C GLN A 350 4.18 -1.65 18.89
N ALA A 351 4.82 -0.62 19.48
CA ALA A 351 6.13 -0.13 19.10
C ALA A 351 7.24 -1.21 19.13
N GLU A 352 7.26 -2.06 20.16
CA GLU A 352 8.24 -3.13 20.28
C GLU A 352 8.12 -4.17 19.15
N GLU A 353 6.89 -4.55 18.81
CA GLU A 353 6.62 -5.52 17.75
C GLU A 353 6.95 -4.93 16.37
N ILE A 354 6.57 -3.66 16.14
CA ILE A 354 6.91 -2.95 14.91
C ILE A 354 8.43 -2.91 14.70
N ALA A 355 9.17 -2.47 15.71
CA ALA A 355 10.63 -2.39 15.64
C ALA A 355 11.25 -3.78 15.40
N ARG A 356 10.73 -4.82 16.05
CA ARG A 356 11.21 -6.20 15.90
C ARG A 356 11.03 -6.72 14.47
N VAL A 357 9.84 -6.54 13.89
CA VAL A 357 9.53 -7.02 12.54
C VAL A 357 10.36 -6.28 11.49
N VAL A 358 10.47 -4.96 11.59
CA VAL A 358 11.27 -4.16 10.64
C VAL A 358 12.75 -4.52 10.75
N ARG A 359 13.30 -4.64 11.97
CA ARG A 359 14.69 -5.05 12.20
C ARG A 359 14.99 -6.42 11.58
N GLN A 360 14.10 -7.39 11.76
CA GLN A 360 14.31 -8.74 11.22
C GLN A 360 14.41 -8.75 9.69
N GLU A 361 13.59 -7.97 8.98
CA GLU A 361 13.67 -7.87 7.52
C GLU A 361 14.89 -7.02 7.08
N GLU A 362 15.23 -5.96 7.82
CA GLU A 362 16.43 -5.15 7.59
C GLU A 362 17.71 -6.00 7.67
N GLU A 363 17.90 -6.74 8.77
CA GLU A 363 19.08 -7.60 8.98
C GLU A 363 19.16 -8.68 7.89
N ARG A 364 18.04 -9.34 7.59
CA ARG A 364 17.97 -10.38 6.54
C ARG A 364 18.33 -9.83 5.17
N PHE A 365 17.86 -8.64 4.82
CA PHE A 365 18.14 -8.04 3.52
C PHE A 365 19.54 -7.45 3.44
N GLY A 366 20.06 -6.87 4.53
CA GLY A 366 21.41 -6.30 4.59
C GLY A 366 22.50 -7.28 4.17
N GLU A 367 22.40 -8.55 4.60
CA GLU A 367 23.33 -9.63 4.23
C GLU A 367 23.37 -9.95 2.72
N THR A 368 22.27 -9.67 2.01
CA THR A 368 22.16 -9.97 0.58
C THR A 368 22.32 -8.72 -0.28
N LEU A 369 21.98 -7.54 0.23
CA LEU A 369 22.05 -6.25 -0.45
C LEU A 369 23.48 -5.93 -0.94
N GLU A 370 24.49 -6.07 -0.10
CA GLU A 370 25.89 -5.79 -0.49
C GLU A 370 26.41 -6.72 -1.60
N ARG A 371 25.91 -7.97 -1.64
CA ARG A 371 26.25 -8.92 -2.71
C ARG A 371 25.48 -8.58 -3.99
N GLY A 372 24.19 -8.28 -3.86
CA GLY A 372 23.32 -7.88 -4.96
C GLY A 372 23.80 -6.60 -5.64
N LEU A 373 24.20 -5.58 -4.88
CA LEU A 373 24.75 -4.33 -5.43
C LEU A 373 26.05 -4.56 -6.20
N ARG A 374 26.98 -5.37 -5.68
CA ARG A 374 28.21 -5.70 -6.41
C ARG A 374 27.93 -6.39 -7.73
N LEU A 375 27.02 -7.36 -7.74
CA LEU A 375 26.64 -8.02 -8.99
C LEU A 375 25.90 -7.07 -9.93
N PHE A 376 25.02 -6.22 -9.40
CA PHE A 376 24.37 -5.18 -10.20
C PHE A 376 25.39 -4.27 -10.88
N GLU A 377 26.44 -3.84 -10.17
CA GLU A 377 27.53 -3.04 -10.77
C GLU A 377 28.22 -3.79 -11.93
N GLU A 378 28.50 -5.08 -11.78
CA GLU A 378 29.11 -5.90 -12.85
C GLU A 378 28.20 -6.05 -14.07
N LEU A 379 26.89 -6.11 -13.87
CA LEU A 379 25.89 -6.25 -14.93
C LEU A 379 25.58 -4.91 -15.62
N ALA A 380 25.61 -3.82 -14.86
CA ALA A 380 25.31 -2.47 -15.29
C ALA A 380 26.44 -1.81 -16.10
N ASP A 381 27.49 -2.52 -16.47
CA ASP A 381 28.42 -2.07 -17.52
C ASP A 381 27.84 -2.22 -18.95
N ASN A 382 26.68 -2.88 -19.09
CA ASN A 382 25.99 -3.10 -20.36
C ASN A 382 24.89 -2.05 -20.64
N GLU A 383 24.45 -1.88 -21.88
CA GLU A 383 23.36 -0.95 -22.24
C GLU A 383 21.98 -1.35 -21.67
N SER A 384 21.80 -2.62 -21.30
CA SER A 384 20.54 -3.15 -20.75
C SER A 384 20.77 -4.36 -19.85
N ILE A 385 19.89 -4.57 -18.87
CA ILE A 385 19.86 -5.77 -18.01
C ILE A 385 18.83 -6.75 -18.56
N SER A 386 19.24 -7.97 -18.89
CA SER A 386 18.35 -9.00 -19.41
C SER A 386 17.42 -9.56 -18.32
N GLY A 387 16.32 -10.20 -18.74
CA GLY A 387 15.39 -10.85 -17.83
C GLY A 387 16.04 -11.95 -16.98
N GLU A 388 16.97 -12.71 -17.57
CA GLU A 388 17.75 -13.74 -16.88
C GLU A 388 18.70 -13.15 -15.83
N GLN A 389 19.34 -12.02 -16.13
CA GLN A 389 20.20 -11.30 -15.20
C GLN A 389 19.41 -10.73 -14.02
N ALA A 390 18.27 -10.10 -14.30
CA ALA A 390 17.35 -9.62 -13.27
C ALA A 390 16.79 -10.79 -12.43
N PHE A 391 16.52 -11.94 -13.06
CA PHE A 391 16.06 -13.13 -12.37
C PHE A 391 17.15 -13.70 -11.45
N ALA A 392 18.40 -13.75 -11.91
CA ALA A 392 19.53 -14.18 -11.10
C ALA A 392 19.71 -13.27 -9.86
N LEU A 393 19.61 -11.95 -10.03
CA LEU A 393 19.60 -10.97 -8.93
C LEU A 393 18.51 -11.27 -7.90
N ALA A 394 17.28 -11.49 -8.35
CA ALA A 394 16.15 -11.77 -7.47
C ALA A 394 16.24 -13.14 -6.79
N ALA A 395 16.41 -14.21 -7.57
CA ALA A 395 16.35 -15.59 -7.07
C ALA A 395 17.57 -15.98 -6.23
N THR A 396 18.76 -15.50 -6.60
CA THR A 396 20.02 -15.92 -5.94
C THR A 396 20.43 -14.96 -4.83
N TYR A 397 20.20 -13.66 -5.02
CA TYR A 397 20.68 -12.61 -4.11
C TYR A 397 19.55 -11.88 -3.40
N GLY A 398 18.30 -12.33 -3.54
CA GLY A 398 17.14 -11.70 -2.91
C GLY A 398 16.96 -10.24 -3.33
N PHE A 399 17.55 -9.82 -4.45
CA PHE A 399 17.60 -8.44 -4.90
C PHE A 399 16.33 -8.15 -5.72
N PRO A 400 15.37 -7.36 -5.19
CA PRO A 400 14.05 -7.24 -5.81
C PRO A 400 14.15 -6.71 -7.25
N LEU A 401 13.23 -7.17 -8.12
CA LEU A 401 13.16 -6.69 -9.50
C LEU A 401 13.00 -5.17 -9.53
N GLU A 402 12.13 -4.65 -8.67
CA GLU A 402 11.81 -3.23 -8.58
C GLU A 402 13.06 -2.41 -8.23
N LEU A 403 13.91 -2.91 -7.32
CA LEU A 403 15.18 -2.26 -6.99
C LEU A 403 16.17 -2.30 -8.16
N THR A 404 16.15 -3.39 -8.93
CA THR A 404 16.95 -3.52 -10.16
C THR A 404 16.50 -2.51 -11.21
N VAL A 405 15.19 -2.36 -11.41
CA VAL A 405 14.58 -1.38 -12.33
C VAL A 405 14.92 0.05 -11.90
N GLU A 406 14.76 0.35 -10.61
CA GLU A 406 15.06 1.68 -10.07
C GLU A 406 16.54 2.06 -10.30
N LEU A 407 17.47 1.16 -9.96
CA LEU A 407 18.90 1.41 -10.13
C LEU A 407 19.34 1.50 -11.59
N ALA A 408 18.74 0.69 -12.46
CA ALA A 408 19.01 0.74 -13.90
C ALA A 408 18.52 2.06 -14.51
N SER A 409 17.31 2.50 -14.14
CA SER A 409 16.71 3.75 -14.61
C SER A 409 17.58 4.97 -14.27
N GLU A 410 18.16 5.02 -13.07
CA GLU A 410 19.09 6.09 -12.68
C GLU A 410 20.37 6.14 -13.54
N ARG A 411 20.72 5.05 -14.22
CA ARG A 411 21.84 4.97 -15.18
C ARG A 411 21.40 5.15 -16.63
N GLY A 412 20.11 5.38 -16.88
CA GLY A 412 19.55 5.38 -18.23
C GLY A 412 19.52 4.01 -18.89
N GLN A 413 19.53 2.93 -18.11
CA GLN A 413 19.47 1.55 -18.58
C GLN A 413 18.05 1.00 -18.51
N LEU A 414 17.74 0.07 -19.42
CA LEU A 414 16.48 -0.65 -19.44
C LEU A 414 16.66 -2.05 -18.82
N VAL A 415 15.63 -2.53 -18.15
CA VAL A 415 15.53 -3.90 -17.65
C VAL A 415 14.45 -4.63 -18.44
N ASP A 416 14.77 -5.82 -18.93
CA ASP A 416 13.80 -6.70 -19.60
C ASP A 416 12.89 -7.39 -18.56
N VAL A 417 11.84 -6.67 -18.15
CA VAL A 417 10.85 -7.12 -17.18
C VAL A 417 10.03 -8.32 -17.69
N ASP A 418 9.74 -8.39 -18.99
CA ASP A 418 8.98 -9.50 -19.57
C ASP A 418 9.81 -10.77 -19.67
N GLY A 419 11.11 -10.64 -19.99
CA GLY A 419 12.07 -11.72 -19.88
C GLY A 419 12.21 -12.22 -18.43
N TYR A 420 12.24 -11.31 -17.45
CA TYR A 420 12.26 -11.70 -16.03
C TYR A 420 11.03 -12.52 -15.65
N ARG A 421 9.84 -12.06 -16.04
CA ARG A 421 8.58 -12.78 -15.77
C ARG A 421 8.58 -14.17 -16.39
N THR A 422 9.10 -14.27 -17.62
CA THR A 422 9.25 -15.54 -18.32
C THR A 422 10.20 -16.47 -17.59
N ALA A 423 11.37 -16.00 -17.17
CA ALA A 423 12.34 -16.77 -16.39
C ALA A 423 11.77 -17.21 -15.03
N MET A 424 10.99 -16.34 -14.39
CA MET A 424 10.32 -16.66 -13.12
C MET A 424 9.24 -17.73 -13.28
N GLU A 425 8.44 -17.68 -14.35
CA GLU A 425 7.43 -18.70 -14.62
C GLU A 425 8.08 -20.05 -15.00
N GLN A 426 9.13 -20.04 -15.81
CA GLN A 426 9.93 -21.24 -16.09
C GLN A 426 10.49 -21.85 -14.82
N HIS A 427 11.03 -21.04 -13.90
CA HIS A 427 11.49 -21.52 -12.61
C HIS A 427 10.35 -22.11 -11.77
N ARG A 428 9.17 -21.48 -11.75
CA ARG A 428 7.98 -22.03 -11.08
C ARG A 428 7.54 -23.36 -11.68
N GLU A 429 7.53 -23.49 -13.01
CA GLU A 429 7.24 -24.73 -13.71
C GLU A 429 8.26 -25.82 -13.37
N ILE A 430 9.55 -25.49 -13.32
CA ILE A 430 10.62 -26.41 -12.92
C ILE A 430 10.45 -26.83 -11.45
N SER A 431 10.16 -25.90 -10.53
CA SER A 431 9.90 -26.22 -9.12
C SER A 431 8.64 -27.09 -8.95
N ARG A 432 7.59 -26.86 -9.74
CA ARG A 432 6.38 -27.71 -9.78
C ARG A 432 6.66 -29.09 -10.41
N ALA A 433 7.48 -29.14 -11.45
CA ALA A 433 7.85 -30.38 -12.13
C ALA A 433 8.76 -31.25 -11.24
N GLY A 434 9.71 -30.64 -10.52
CA GLY A 434 10.56 -31.31 -9.53
C GLY A 434 9.76 -31.89 -8.36
N GLY A 435 8.76 -31.15 -7.86
CA GLY A 435 7.87 -31.64 -6.80
C GLY A 435 6.88 -32.73 -7.25
N SER A 436 6.52 -32.81 -8.54
CA SER A 436 5.42 -33.67 -8.99
C SER A 436 5.73 -35.17 -8.99
N THR A 437 6.98 -35.60 -9.16
CA THR A 437 7.34 -37.03 -9.16
C THR A 437 7.46 -37.63 -7.75
N GLU A 438 7.98 -36.88 -6.78
CA GLU A 438 8.17 -37.37 -5.41
C GLU A 438 6.86 -37.31 -4.61
N LEU A 439 6.07 -36.23 -4.73
CA LEU A 439 4.73 -36.17 -4.13
C LEU A 439 3.81 -37.27 -4.69
N GLN A 440 3.87 -37.54 -6.00
CA GLN A 440 3.03 -38.56 -6.61
C GLN A 440 3.39 -39.95 -6.09
N ARG A 441 4.68 -40.27 -5.94
CA ARG A 441 5.16 -41.53 -5.37
C ARG A 441 4.81 -41.65 -3.88
N ALA A 442 4.97 -40.58 -3.10
CA ALA A 442 4.54 -40.55 -1.70
C ALA A 442 3.02 -40.72 -1.56
N ALA A 443 2.23 -40.11 -2.45
CA ALA A 443 0.78 -40.25 -2.47
C ALA A 443 0.33 -41.67 -2.90
N ASP A 444 1.01 -42.29 -3.86
CA ASP A 444 0.79 -43.69 -4.25
C ASP A 444 1.12 -44.64 -3.09
N PHE A 445 2.31 -44.49 -2.48
CA PHE A 445 2.73 -45.25 -1.30
C PHE A 445 1.74 -45.09 -0.12
N ALA A 446 1.28 -43.86 0.14
CA ALA A 446 0.31 -43.60 1.19
C ALA A 446 -1.06 -44.24 0.90
N ARG A 447 -1.50 -44.27 -0.36
CA ARG A 447 -2.75 -44.95 -0.76
C ARG A 447 -2.65 -46.46 -0.58
N ASP A 448 -1.54 -47.06 -0.94
CA ASP A 448 -1.31 -48.52 -0.90
C ASP A 448 -1.25 -49.09 0.53
N ALA A 449 -0.94 -48.25 1.52
CA ALA A 449 -0.82 -48.67 2.92
C ALA A 449 -2.17 -49.01 3.60
N GLU A 450 -3.32 -48.73 2.99
CA GLU A 450 -4.68 -49.09 3.48
C GLU A 450 -5.01 -48.67 4.94
N PHE A 451 -4.36 -47.65 5.50
CA PHE A 451 -4.73 -47.03 6.79
C PHE A 451 -4.49 -45.51 6.79
N GLU A 452 -5.16 -44.78 7.69
CA GLU A 452 -4.92 -43.34 7.89
C GLU A 452 -3.96 -43.09 9.05
N THR A 453 -3.12 -42.06 8.92
CA THR A 453 -2.24 -41.57 9.98
C THR A 453 -3.01 -40.59 10.86
N GLU A 454 -2.98 -40.78 12.17
CA GLU A 454 -3.54 -39.83 13.13
C GLU A 454 -2.51 -38.71 13.39
N PHE A 455 -2.87 -37.47 13.06
CA PHE A 455 -2.02 -36.31 13.32
C PHE A 455 -2.21 -35.82 14.77
N VAL A 456 -1.14 -35.86 15.57
CA VAL A 456 -1.14 -35.49 16.99
C VAL A 456 -0.37 -34.20 17.29
N GLY A 457 0.21 -33.56 16.25
CA GLY A 457 1.11 -32.41 16.36
C GLY A 457 0.50 -31.14 16.96
N PHE A 458 -0.84 -31.02 17.03
CA PHE A 458 -1.50 -29.93 17.76
C PHE A 458 -1.33 -30.03 19.29
N SER A 459 -1.00 -31.21 19.80
CA SER A 459 -1.00 -31.51 21.24
C SER A 459 0.35 -32.01 21.77
N LYS A 460 1.17 -32.62 20.92
CA LYS A 460 2.45 -33.23 21.30
C LYS A 460 3.48 -33.05 20.19
N THR A 461 4.72 -32.84 20.58
CA THR A 461 5.88 -32.75 19.67
C THR A 461 6.62 -34.08 19.52
N ASP A 462 6.27 -35.09 20.31
CA ASP A 462 6.83 -36.43 20.29
C ASP A 462 5.75 -37.49 20.57
N VAL A 463 5.90 -38.66 19.97
CA VAL A 463 4.99 -39.81 20.16
C VAL A 463 5.73 -41.12 19.88
N LEU A 464 5.51 -42.13 20.73
CA LEU A 464 5.90 -43.50 20.44
C LEU A 464 4.87 -44.11 19.49
N THR A 465 5.28 -44.38 18.26
CA THR A 465 4.38 -44.79 17.16
C THR A 465 4.94 -46.00 16.42
N GLN A 466 4.10 -46.61 15.58
CA GLN A 466 4.50 -47.70 14.70
C GLN A 466 4.61 -47.22 13.25
N ILE A 467 5.67 -47.64 12.56
CA ILE A 467 5.75 -47.57 11.09
C ILE A 467 4.80 -48.61 10.51
N GLY A 468 3.69 -48.17 9.93
CA GLY A 468 2.66 -49.05 9.36
C GLY A 468 2.92 -49.45 7.91
N ALA A 469 3.72 -48.68 7.17
CA ALA A 469 4.25 -49.05 5.85
C ALA A 469 5.64 -48.43 5.67
N LEU A 470 6.52 -49.12 4.92
CA LEU A 470 7.88 -48.65 4.62
C LEU A 470 8.28 -49.06 3.18
N GLU A 471 8.90 -48.14 2.46
CA GLU A 471 9.52 -48.37 1.14
C GLU A 471 10.94 -47.79 1.15
N GLU A 472 11.94 -48.64 0.89
CA GLU A 472 13.33 -48.18 0.75
C GLU A 472 13.52 -47.44 -0.58
N LEU A 473 14.24 -46.33 -0.53
CA LEU A 473 14.65 -45.54 -1.68
C LEU A 473 16.17 -45.60 -1.86
N ASP A 474 16.66 -44.99 -2.93
CA ASP A 474 18.09 -44.85 -3.17
C ASP A 474 18.74 -43.90 -2.13
N GLU A 475 20.07 -43.92 -2.05
CA GLU A 475 20.87 -43.00 -1.22
C GLU A 475 20.62 -43.07 0.31
N GLY A 476 20.03 -44.16 0.79
CA GLY A 476 19.76 -44.37 2.23
C GLY A 476 18.50 -43.68 2.72
N LEU A 477 17.64 -43.22 1.81
CA LEU A 477 16.32 -42.68 2.10
C LEU A 477 15.27 -43.79 2.15
N PHE A 478 14.14 -43.51 2.79
CA PHE A 478 12.97 -44.38 2.77
C PHE A 478 11.69 -43.56 2.95
N LEU A 479 10.58 -44.03 2.39
CA LEU A 479 9.24 -43.55 2.73
C LEU A 479 8.70 -44.37 3.90
N ALA A 480 8.12 -43.69 4.89
CA ALA A 480 7.46 -44.34 6.02
C ALA A 480 6.09 -43.71 6.29
N LYS A 481 5.07 -44.56 6.45
CA LYS A 481 3.74 -44.13 6.89
C LYS A 481 3.56 -44.51 8.36
N LEU A 482 3.35 -43.51 9.22
CA LEU A 482 3.23 -43.70 10.67
C LEU A 482 1.77 -43.88 11.09
N ARG A 483 1.51 -44.61 12.18
CA ARG A 483 0.16 -44.74 12.75
C ARG A 483 -0.30 -43.42 13.40
N GLU A 484 0.56 -42.85 14.22
CA GLU A 484 0.44 -41.50 14.78
C GLU A 484 1.67 -40.68 14.35
N SER A 485 1.49 -39.42 13.96
CA SER A 485 2.57 -38.51 13.57
C SER A 485 2.42 -37.12 14.22
N PRO A 486 3.48 -36.56 14.82
CA PRO A 486 3.49 -35.16 15.25
C PRO A 486 3.90 -34.21 14.12
N PHE A 487 4.41 -34.73 12.99
CA PHE A 487 4.92 -33.93 11.86
C PHE A 487 3.80 -33.49 10.92
N TYR A 488 3.78 -32.20 10.61
CA TYR A 488 2.83 -31.59 9.69
C TYR A 488 3.31 -31.74 8.23
N ALA A 489 2.39 -32.12 7.35
CA ALA A 489 2.66 -32.33 5.93
C ALA A 489 2.88 -31.02 5.16
N SER A 490 3.74 -31.03 4.13
CA SER A 490 3.90 -29.91 3.21
C SER A 490 2.63 -29.74 2.36
N GLY A 491 1.96 -28.59 2.51
CA GLY A 491 0.72 -28.28 1.79
C GLY A 491 0.17 -26.90 2.10
N GLY A 492 -0.50 -26.27 1.13
CA GLY A 492 -1.16 -24.97 1.35
C GLY A 492 -0.23 -23.78 1.60
N GLY A 493 1.03 -23.85 1.15
CA GLY A 493 2.03 -22.77 1.30
C GLY A 493 2.89 -22.84 2.57
N GLN A 494 2.79 -23.92 3.36
CA GLN A 494 3.62 -24.16 4.55
C GLN A 494 4.84 -25.04 4.23
N VAL A 495 5.95 -24.80 4.95
CA VAL A 495 7.20 -25.57 4.89
C VAL A 495 7.10 -26.76 5.86
N THR A 496 7.70 -27.89 5.50
CA THR A 496 7.76 -29.11 6.33
C THR A 496 8.41 -28.91 7.70
N ASP A 497 7.89 -29.61 8.71
CA ASP A 497 8.50 -29.68 10.04
C ASP A 497 9.88 -30.34 10.03
N LEU A 498 10.72 -30.01 11.02
CA LEU A 498 12.03 -30.63 11.22
C LEU A 498 11.98 -31.60 12.41
N GLY A 499 12.61 -32.77 12.28
CA GLY A 499 12.72 -33.72 13.37
C GLY A 499 13.40 -35.04 12.98
N TRP A 500 13.28 -36.04 13.84
CA TRP A 500 13.84 -37.37 13.61
C TRP A 500 12.97 -38.45 14.25
N MET A 501 13.09 -39.68 13.75
CA MET A 501 12.59 -40.88 14.39
C MET A 501 13.75 -41.67 15.00
N GLU A 502 13.54 -42.23 16.18
CA GLU A 502 14.48 -43.12 16.85
C GLU A 502 13.81 -44.46 17.09
N ARG A 503 14.55 -45.54 16.87
CA ARG A 503 14.06 -46.89 17.14
C ARG A 503 14.03 -47.13 18.65
N ASP A 504 12.92 -47.65 19.16
CA ASP A 504 12.73 -47.99 20.58
C ASP A 504 13.47 -49.29 20.94
N ASP A 505 14.79 -49.30 20.78
CA ASP A 505 15.71 -50.32 21.24
C ASP A 505 17.08 -49.73 21.63
N ASP A 506 17.96 -50.54 22.24
CA ASP A 506 19.29 -50.10 22.67
C ASP A 506 20.26 -49.81 21.49
N SER A 507 19.79 -49.76 20.24
CA SER A 507 20.66 -49.56 19.06
C SER A 507 21.02 -48.09 18.81
N GLY A 508 20.23 -47.15 19.31
CA GLY A 508 20.39 -45.71 19.05
C GLY A 508 20.24 -45.33 17.57
N MET A 509 19.58 -46.18 16.76
CA MET A 509 19.36 -45.93 15.33
C MET A 509 18.36 -44.80 15.14
N ARG A 510 18.76 -43.79 14.37
CA ARG A 510 17.96 -42.59 14.08
C ARG A 510 17.83 -42.35 12.58
N ALA A 511 16.68 -41.83 12.16
CA ALA A 511 16.41 -41.34 10.81
C ALA A 511 15.90 -39.89 10.90
N GLU A 512 16.53 -38.99 10.16
CA GLU A 512 16.13 -37.57 10.10
C GLU A 512 14.98 -37.39 9.10
N LEU A 513 14.04 -36.49 9.42
CA LEU A 513 12.95 -36.13 8.55
C LEU A 513 13.45 -35.21 7.44
N VAL A 514 13.32 -35.66 6.20
CA VAL A 514 13.63 -34.85 4.99
C VAL A 514 12.39 -34.08 4.55
N GLU A 515 11.28 -34.79 4.35
CA GLU A 515 10.00 -34.22 3.97
C GLU A 515 8.82 -35.04 4.57
N ALA A 516 7.70 -34.37 4.88
CA ALA A 516 6.44 -34.96 5.34
C ALA A 516 5.35 -34.55 4.35
N PHE A 517 4.54 -35.51 3.90
CA PHE A 517 3.53 -35.36 2.85
C PHE A 517 2.11 -35.62 3.33
#